data_AF-A0A9W8XT91-F1
#
_entry.id   AF-A0A9W8XT91-F1
#
_cell.length_a   1.000
_cell.length_b   1.000
_cell.length_c   1.000
_cell.angle_alpha   90.00
_cell.angle_beta   90.00
_cell.angle_gamma   90.00
#
_symmetry.space_group_name_H-M   'P 1'
#
loop_
_entity.id
_entity.type
_entity.pdbx_description
1 polymer ?
#
loop_
_entity_poly.entity_id
_entity_poly.type
_entity_poly.pdbx_seq_one_letter_code
_entity_poly.pdbx_strand_id
1 'polypeptide(L)' 'MAALDLIVQADTVADIRKAKELGNMAVLLSRQNTAGIEDQLDYSRVVRDLGVRKMQLTCNTQNY' A
#
# COMPACT_ATOMS: atom_id res chain seq x y z
N MET A 1 -16.52 15.62 -14.30
CA MET A 1 -15.14 15.13 -14.13
C MET A 1 -15.17 14.12 -13.00
N ALA A 2 -15.03 12.83 -13.28
CA ALA A 2 -15.18 11.79 -12.28
C ALA A 2 -13.93 11.70 -11.40
N ALA A 3 -14.09 11.51 -10.09
CA ALA A 3 -12.98 11.46 -9.13
C ALA A 3 -11.92 10.37 -9.43
N LEU A 4 -12.25 9.37 -10.25
CA LEU A 4 -11.35 8.31 -10.70
C LEU A 4 -10.16 8.84 -11.54
N ASP A 5 -10.34 9.92 -12.30
CA ASP A 5 -9.24 10.51 -13.08
C ASP A 5 -8.27 11.33 -12.20
N LEU A 6 -8.55 11.51 -10.90
CA LEU A 6 -7.71 12.32 -10.01
C LEU A 6 -6.81 11.47 -9.11
N ILE A 7 -7.08 10.17 -8.96
CA ILE A 7 -6.37 9.31 -8.00
C ILE A 7 -5.80 8.11 -8.75
N VAL A 8 -4.52 7.84 -8.53
CA VAL A 8 -3.85 6.66 -9.09
C VAL A 8 -3.17 5.89 -7.97
N GLN A 9 -3.29 4.57 -7.98
CA GLN A 9 -2.51 3.73 -7.07
C GLN A 9 -1.04 3.73 -7.52
N ALA A 10 -0.13 3.84 -6.55
CA ALA A 10 1.30 3.76 -6.80
C ALA A 10 1.87 2.45 -6.24
N ASP A 11 2.42 1.61 -7.10
CA ASP A 11 3.11 0.38 -6.73
C ASP A 11 4.62 0.58 -6.67
N THR A 12 5.13 1.60 -7.38
CA THR A 12 6.54 1.94 -7.50
C THR A 12 6.77 3.44 -7.33
N VAL A 13 8.03 3.83 -7.15
CA VAL A 13 8.42 5.26 -7.14
C VAL A 13 8.16 5.93 -8.49
N ALA A 14 8.25 5.18 -9.60
CA ALA A 14 7.97 5.71 -10.93
C ALA A 14 6.50 6.13 -11.06
N ASP A 15 5.58 5.36 -10.48
CA ASP A 15 4.14 5.69 -10.47
C ASP A 15 3.87 6.99 -9.72
N ILE A 16 4.56 7.23 -8.60
CA ILE A 16 4.44 8.48 -7.83
C ILE A 16 4.90 9.68 -8.67
N ARG A 17 6.03 9.54 -9.37
CA ARG A 17 6.55 10.61 -10.25
C ARG A 17 5.60 10.89 -11.41
N LYS A 18 5.09 9.83 -12.05
CA LYS A 18 4.11 9.94 -13.15
C LYS A 18 2.81 10.58 -12.70
N ALA A 19 2.28 10.20 -11.53
CA ALA A 19 1.08 10.81 -10.95
C ALA A 19 1.27 12.33 -10.77
N LYS A 20 2.44 12.74 -10.25
CA LYS A 20 2.79 14.15 -10.10
C LYS A 20 2.83 14.89 -11.44
N GLU A 21 3.43 14.30 -12.46
CA GLU A 21 3.52 14.88 -13.82
C GLU A 21 2.14 15.06 -14.46
N LEU A 22 1.25 14.09 -14.25
CA LEU A 22 -0.11 14.08 -14.80
C LEU A 22 -1.12 14.89 -13.96
N GLY A 23 -0.70 15.45 -12.82
CA GLY A 23 -1.59 16.19 -11.91
C GLY A 23 -2.54 15.31 -11.10
N ASN A 24 -2.27 14.01 -10.97
CA ASN A 24 -3.03 13.08 -10.13
C ASN A 24 -2.45 13.00 -8.71
N MET A 25 -3.27 12.55 -7.77
CA MET A 25 -2.88 12.12 -6.44
C MET A 25 -2.46 10.65 -6.46
N ALA A 26 -1.19 10.38 -6.18
CA ALA A 26 -0.71 9.01 -5.94
C ALA A 26 -1.15 8.50 -4.56
N VAL A 27 -1.69 7.29 -4.51
CA VAL A 27 -2.06 6.58 -3.27
C VAL A 27 -1.21 5.33 -3.12
N LEU A 28 -0.46 5.24 -2.02
CA LEU A 28 0.32 4.07 -1.64
C LEU A 28 -0.44 3.27 -0.58
N LEU A 29 -0.81 2.03 -0.89
CA LEU A 29 -1.49 1.18 0.07
C LEU A 29 -0.50 0.73 1.17
N SER A 30 -0.95 0.86 2.43
CA SER A 30 -0.16 0.50 3.61
C SER A 30 -1.00 -0.20 4.67
N ARG A 31 -0.35 -1.05 5.46
CA ARG A 31 -0.93 -1.70 6.65
C ARG A 31 -0.27 -1.20 7.91
N GLN A 32 -1.06 -1.03 8.96
CA GLN A 32 -0.61 -0.53 10.26
C GLN A 32 -0.28 -1.62 11.28
N ASN A 33 -0.40 -2.91 10.91
CA ASN A 33 -0.07 -4.04 11.78
C ASN A 33 0.24 -5.29 10.92
N THR A 34 1.16 -6.16 11.37
CA THR A 34 1.43 -7.47 10.75
C THR A 34 0.45 -8.58 11.11
N ALA A 35 -0.48 -8.37 12.04
CA ALA A 35 -1.45 -9.38 12.48
C ALA A 35 -2.22 -10.09 11.34
N GLY A 36 -2.40 -9.45 10.19
CA GLY A 36 -3.08 -10.04 9.04
C GLY A 36 -2.19 -10.75 8.01
N ILE A 37 -0.88 -10.95 8.28
CA ILE A 37 -0.09 -12.00 7.62
C ILE A 37 0.07 -13.23 8.53
N GLU A 38 -0.44 -13.15 9.74
CA GLU A 38 -0.44 -14.24 10.72
C GLU A 38 0.96 -14.80 10.98
N ASP A 39 1.08 -16.11 11.14
CA ASP A 39 2.34 -16.84 11.24
C ASP A 39 2.88 -17.27 9.86
N GLN A 40 2.24 -16.83 8.76
CA GLN A 40 2.53 -17.27 7.40
C GLN A 40 3.32 -16.19 6.63
N LEU A 41 4.64 -16.37 6.51
CA LEU A 41 5.49 -15.43 5.76
C LEU A 41 5.09 -15.30 4.28
N ASP A 42 4.54 -16.36 3.67
CA ASP A 42 4.08 -16.33 2.28
C ASP A 42 2.91 -15.36 2.04
N TYR A 43 2.13 -15.04 3.07
CA TYR A 43 1.08 -14.02 2.97
C TYR A 43 1.65 -12.61 2.74
N SER A 44 2.93 -12.37 3.06
CA SER A 44 3.60 -11.12 2.67
C SER A 44 3.64 -10.93 1.16
N ARG A 45 3.75 -12.02 0.39
CA ARG A 45 3.72 -11.98 -1.07
C ARG A 45 2.31 -11.71 -1.57
N VAL A 46 1.31 -12.37 -1.01
CA VAL A 46 -0.11 -12.12 -1.35
C VAL A 46 -0.48 -10.66 -1.10
N VAL A 47 -0.11 -10.12 0.07
CA VAL A 47 -0.37 -8.72 0.45
C VAL A 47 0.35 -7.75 -0.50
N ARG A 48 1.55 -8.09 -0.97
CA ARG A 48 2.27 -7.33 -1.99
C ARG A 48 1.55 -7.40 -3.35
N ASP A 49 1.10 -8.57 -3.78
CA ASP A 49 0.43 -8.73 -5.07
C ASP A 49 -0.92 -7.98 -5.10
N LEU A 50 -1.57 -7.80 -3.94
CA LEU A 50 -2.74 -6.94 -3.75
C LEU A 50 -2.43 -5.43 -3.67
N GLY A 51 -1.16 -5.02 -3.83
CA GLY A 51 -0.76 -3.62 -3.96
C GLY A 51 -0.22 -2.94 -2.69
N VAL A 52 -0.16 -3.63 -1.55
CA VAL A 52 0.45 -3.04 -0.34
C VAL A 52 1.95 -2.91 -0.51
N ARG A 53 2.51 -1.76 -0.15
CA ARG A 53 3.95 -1.44 -0.29
C ARG A 53 4.63 -1.04 1.01
N LYS A 54 3.85 -0.83 2.07
CA LYS A 54 4.35 -0.49 3.41
C LYS A 54 3.58 -1.25 4.47
N MET A 55 4.28 -1.76 5.47
CA MET A 55 3.67 -2.43 6.62
C MET A 55 4.36 -1.99 7.91
N GLN A 56 3.57 -1.52 8.87
CA GLN A 56 4.02 -1.29 10.24
C GLN A 56 3.94 -2.61 11.02
N LEU A 57 4.96 -2.88 11.83
CA LEU A 57 5.10 -4.14 12.55
C LEU A 57 4.02 -4.31 13.63
N THR A 58 3.79 -3.28 14.46
CA THR A 58 2.84 -3.33 15.58
C THR A 58 1.94 -2.10 15.59
N CYS A 59 0.74 -2.24 16.14
CA CYS A 59 -0.20 -1.13 16.35
C CYS A 59 -0.59 -1.05 17.82
N ASN A 60 0.07 -0.14 18.56
CA ASN A 60 -0.18 0.20 19.98
C ASN A 60 0.08 -0.92 21.00
N THR A 61 -0.40 -2.13 20.77
CA THR A 61 -0.24 -3.29 21.66
C THR A 61 0.65 -4.34 21.01
N GLN A 62 1.07 -5.31 21.83
CA GLN A 62 1.74 -6.51 21.33
C GLN A 62 0.84 -7.23 20.32
N ASN A 63 1.44 -7.75 19.25
CA ASN A 63 0.75 -8.71 18.40
C ASN A 63 0.59 -10.04 19.15
N TYR A 64 -0.32 -10.89 18.69
CA TYR A 64 -0.54 -12.21 19.28
C TYR A 64 0.65 -13.14 19.08
#